data_AF-A0A7C3Q778-F1
#
_entry.id   AF-A0A7C3Q778-F1
#
_cell.length_a   1.000
_cell.length_b   1.000
_cell.length_c   1.000
_cell.angle_alpha   90.00
_cell.angle_beta   90.00
_cell.angle_gamma   90.00
#
_symmetry.space_group_name_H-M   'P 1'
#
loop_
_entity.id
_entity.type
_entity.pdbx_description
1 polymer ?
#
loop_
_entity_poly.entity_id
_entity_poly.type
_entity_poly.pdbx_seq_one_letter_code
_entity_poly.pdbx_strand_id
1 'polypeptide(L)'
;MEKTIQELRRIISFKDTTQAGDIVLTAIAEPKSVFYALIVDITPDQAKRDWWQLTMHILGLPPQKVTWALREPQFSGREIFTMNGIEHFMQAVDFGPVAAPPASKPPERKKAVLRVVK
;
A
#
# COMPACT_ATOMS: atom_id res chain seq x y z
N MET A 1 -20.66 7.37 2.00
CA MET A 1 -19.21 7.12 2.17
C MET A 1 -18.38 8.36 2.56
N GLU A 2 -18.63 9.53 1.96
CA GLU A 2 -17.78 10.74 2.00
C GLU A 2 -17.20 11.15 3.37
N LYS A 3 -18.04 11.27 4.41
CA LYS A 3 -17.61 11.69 5.75
C LYS A 3 -16.54 10.76 6.33
N THR A 4 -16.65 9.45 6.08
CA THR A 4 -15.66 8.47 6.56
C THR A 4 -14.31 8.66 5.88
N ILE A 5 -14.29 8.94 4.57
CA ILE A 5 -13.04 9.22 3.84
C ILE A 5 -12.38 10.49 4.36
N GLN A 6 -13.15 11.55 4.62
CA GLN A 6 -12.61 12.80 5.16
C GLN A 6 -11.92 12.60 6.52
N GLU A 7 -12.52 11.82 7.41
CA GLU A 7 -11.88 11.49 8.68
C GLU A 7 -10.63 10.62 8.49
N LEU A 8 -10.65 9.63 7.58
CA LEU A 8 -9.49 8.80 7.28
C LEU A 8 -8.30 9.63 6.76
N ARG A 9 -8.55 10.59 5.87
CA ARG A 9 -7.51 11.49 5.33
C ARG A 9 -6.88 12.42 6.38
N ARG A 10 -7.53 12.63 7.53
CA ARG A 10 -6.96 13.41 8.64
C ARG A 10 -5.94 12.62 9.46
N ILE A 11 -6.08 11.30 9.49
CA ILE A 11 -5.28 10.42 10.36
C ILE A 11 -4.25 9.59 9.60
N ILE A 12 -4.46 9.40 8.30
CA ILE A 12 -3.62 8.56 7.44
C ILE A 12 -3.10 9.40 6.27
N SER A 13 -1.80 9.27 6.01
CA SER A 13 -1.18 9.80 4.80
C SER A 13 -1.44 8.84 3.65
N PHE A 14 -1.94 9.36 2.54
CA PHE A 14 -2.18 8.58 1.33
C PHE A 14 -1.26 9.06 0.22
N LYS A 15 -0.90 8.15 -0.68
CA LYS A 15 -0.21 8.51 -1.92
C LYS A 15 -1.16 8.59 -3.11
N ASP A 16 -0.77 9.32 -4.13
CA ASP A 16 -1.59 9.62 -5.32
C ASP A 16 -1.58 8.53 -6.40
N THR A 17 -0.73 7.53 -6.24
CA THR A 17 -0.55 6.40 -7.16
C THR A 17 -0.57 5.09 -6.37
N THR A 18 -0.84 3.97 -7.04
CA THR A 18 -0.83 2.63 -6.44
C THR A 18 -0.07 1.69 -7.36
N GLN A 19 0.84 0.90 -6.79
CA GLN A 19 1.70 -0.07 -7.48
C GLN A 19 1.80 -1.39 -6.69
N ALA A 20 2.38 -2.41 -7.31
CA ALA A 20 2.67 -3.67 -6.63
C ALA A 20 3.62 -3.46 -5.44
N GLY A 21 3.35 -4.14 -4.33
CA GLY A 21 4.05 -3.99 -3.06
C GLY A 21 3.44 -2.99 -2.09
N ASP A 22 2.44 -2.21 -2.54
CA ASP A 22 1.79 -1.22 -1.69
C ASP A 22 0.72 -1.81 -0.79
N ILE A 23 0.57 -1.25 0.41
CA ILE A 23 -0.60 -1.49 1.26
C ILE A 23 -1.65 -0.43 0.97
N VAL A 24 -2.85 -0.87 0.63
CA VAL A 24 -4.03 -0.04 0.40
C VAL A 24 -4.99 -0.15 1.58
N LEU A 25 -5.64 0.95 1.92
CA LEU A 25 -6.80 0.95 2.81
C LEU A 25 -8.05 0.93 1.94
N THR A 26 -8.94 -0.02 2.21
CA THR A 26 -10.22 -0.18 1.52
C THR A 26 -11.36 0.03 2.50
N ALA A 27 -12.33 0.88 2.13
CA ALA A 27 -13.55 1.11 2.90
C ALA A 27 -14.78 0.70 2.06
N ILE A 28 -15.67 -0.09 2.67
CA ILE A 28 -16.91 -0.60 2.07
C ILE A 28 -18.09 -0.07 2.87
N ALA A 29 -19.15 0.38 2.19
CA ALA A 29 -20.34 0.93 2.86
C ALA A 29 -21.20 -0.15 3.53
N GLU A 30 -21.40 -1.30 2.88
CA GLU A 30 -22.30 -2.36 3.34
C GLU A 30 -21.74 -3.77 3.04
N PRO A 31 -21.46 -4.62 4.06
CA PRO A 31 -21.40 -4.25 5.46
C PRO A 31 -20.30 -3.21 5.68
N LYS A 32 -20.55 -2.24 6.57
CA LYS A 32 -19.60 -1.16 6.85
C LYS A 32 -18.29 -1.73 7.37
N SER A 33 -17.26 -1.74 6.51
CA SER A 33 -16.00 -2.44 6.78
C SER A 33 -14.83 -1.63 6.29
N VAL A 34 -13.73 -1.65 7.04
CA VAL A 34 -12.45 -1.03 6.65
C VAL A 34 -11.34 -2.03 6.89
N PHE A 35 -10.50 -2.27 5.89
CA PHE A 35 -9.40 -3.22 5.99
C PHE A 35 -8.19 -2.79 5.15
N TYR A 36 -7.04 -3.34 5.51
CA TYR A 36 -5.82 -3.21 4.72
C TYR A 36 -5.66 -4.39 3.77
N ALA A 37 -5.12 -4.13 2.59
CA ALA A 37 -4.70 -5.17 1.66
C ALA A 37 -3.34 -4.84 1.04
N LEU A 38 -2.53 -5.86 0.77
CA LEU A 38 -1.28 -5.74 0.03
C LEU A 38 -1.57 -5.95 -1.47
N ILE A 39 -1.19 -5.01 -2.31
CA ILE A 39 -1.23 -5.17 -3.77
C ILE A 39 -0.08 -6.08 -4.20
N VAL A 40 -0.43 -7.18 -4.85
CA VAL A 40 0.52 -8.17 -5.36
C VAL A 40 0.84 -7.89 -6.82
N ASP A 41 -0.17 -7.54 -7.62
CA ASP A 41 -0.03 -7.34 -9.06
C ASP A 41 -1.12 -6.41 -9.59
N ILE A 42 -0.80 -5.66 -10.65
CA ILE A 42 -1.72 -4.76 -11.36
C ILE A 42 -1.51 -4.97 -12.86
N THR A 43 -2.48 -5.55 -13.55
CA THR A 43 -2.40 -5.86 -14.99
C THR A 43 -3.57 -5.25 -15.76
N PRO A 44 -3.41 -4.82 -17.02
CA PRO A 44 -4.54 -4.36 -17.82
C PRO A 44 -5.58 -5.46 -18.01
N ASP A 45 -6.87 -5.11 -17.94
CA ASP A 45 -7.96 -6.03 -18.25
C ASP A 45 -8.01 -6.29 -19.76
N GLN A 46 -8.04 -7.56 -20.15
CA GLN A 46 -8.00 -7.95 -21.57
C GLN A 46 -9.34 -7.72 -22.30
N ALA A 47 -10.45 -7.63 -21.56
CA ALA A 47 -11.80 -7.49 -22.13
C ALA A 47 -12.27 -6.03 -22.16
N LYS A 48 -11.75 -5.16 -21.28
CA LYS A 48 -12.20 -3.76 -21.15
C LYS A 48 -11.02 -2.79 -21.22
N ARG A 49 -11.05 -1.90 -22.22
CA ARG A 49 -10.11 -0.77 -22.31
C ARG A 49 -10.21 0.11 -21.06
N ASP A 50 -9.05 0.52 -20.54
CA ASP A 50 -8.87 1.40 -19.38
C ASP A 50 -9.26 0.79 -18.02
N TRP A 51 -9.51 -0.53 -17.98
CA TRP A 51 -9.68 -1.28 -16.74
C TRP A 51 -8.43 -2.09 -16.41
N TRP A 52 -8.23 -2.36 -15.13
CA TRP A 52 -7.09 -3.07 -14.58
C TRP A 52 -7.56 -4.18 -13.64
N GLN A 53 -6.91 -5.32 -13.69
CA GLN A 53 -7.04 -6.43 -12.75
C GLN A 53 -6.02 -6.25 -11.64
N LEU A 54 -6.50 -5.94 -10.43
CA LEU A 54 -5.66 -5.82 -9.24
C LEU A 54 -5.76 -7.12 -8.44
N THR A 55 -4.63 -7.79 -8.25
CA THR A 55 -4.53 -8.93 -7.34
C THR A 55 -4.02 -8.44 -6.00
N MET A 56 -4.75 -8.74 -4.92
CA MET A 56 -4.39 -8.28 -3.59
C MET A 56 -4.63 -9.34 -2.50
N HIS A 57 -3.84 -9.26 -1.44
CA HIS A 57 -4.01 -10.06 -0.23
C HIS A 57 -4.61 -9.20 0.86
N ILE A 58 -5.81 -9.56 1.33
CA ILE A 58 -6.43 -8.89 2.48
C ILE A 58 -5.63 -9.25 3.74
N LEU A 59 -5.22 -8.24 4.48
CA LEU A 59 -4.45 -8.38 5.72
C LEU A 59 -5.41 -8.57 6.90
N GLY A 60 -6.15 -9.68 6.87
CA GLY A 60 -7.12 -10.08 7.88
C GLY A 60 -7.06 -11.58 8.13
N LEU A 61 -7.81 -12.05 9.14
CA LEU A 61 -7.96 -13.47 9.42
C LEU A 61 -9.34 -13.95 8.93
N PRO A 62 -9.42 -15.04 8.15
CA PRO A 62 -8.29 -15.77 7.54
C PRO A 62 -7.65 -14.97 6.39
N PRO A 63 -6.41 -15.28 5.98
CA PRO A 63 -5.81 -14.67 4.80
C PRO A 63 -6.67 -14.93 3.56
N GLN A 64 -7.02 -13.87 2.84
CA GLN A 64 -7.81 -13.97 1.61
C GLN A 64 -7.04 -13.39 0.43
N LYS A 65 -7.06 -14.10 -0.70
CA LYS A 65 -6.58 -13.60 -2.00
C LYS A 65 -7.80 -13.22 -2.83
N VAL A 66 -7.84 -11.97 -3.30
CA VAL A 66 -8.93 -11.45 -4.12
C VAL A 66 -8.36 -10.76 -5.37
N THR A 67 -9.13 -10.78 -6.46
CA THR A 67 -8.81 -10.06 -7.69
C THR A 67 -9.99 -9.18 -8.06
N TRP A 68 -9.78 -7.87 -8.18
CA TRP A 68 -10.81 -6.90 -8.56
C TRP A 68 -10.46 -6.21 -9.88
N ALA A 69 -11.45 -6.06 -10.75
CA ALA A 69 -11.33 -5.27 -11.98
C ALA A 69 -11.74 -3.82 -11.69
N LEU A 70 -10.80 -2.87 -11.72
CA LEU A 70 -11.03 -1.45 -11.39
C LEU A 70 -10.35 -0.52 -12.40
N ARG A 71 -10.82 0.72 -12.51
CA ARG A 71 -10.15 1.79 -13.26
C ARG A 71 -9.13 2.52 -12.39
N GLU A 72 -8.11 3.13 -13.00
CA GLU A 72 -7.07 3.88 -12.27
C GLU A 72 -7.62 4.93 -11.30
N PRO A 73 -8.60 5.77 -11.68
CA PRO A 73 -9.18 6.75 -10.75
C PRO A 73 -9.82 6.11 -9.51
N GLN A 74 -10.33 4.88 -9.63
CA GLN A 74 -11.03 4.17 -8.56
C GLN A 74 -10.06 3.63 -7.50
N PHE A 75 -8.93 3.03 -7.90
CA PHE A 75 -7.94 2.50 -6.96
C PHE A 75 -6.87 3.51 -6.51
N SER A 76 -6.84 4.69 -7.14
CA SER A 76 -5.97 5.82 -6.76
C SER A 76 -6.69 6.82 -5.83
N GLY A 77 -7.89 6.49 -5.35
CA GLY A 77 -8.68 7.36 -4.47
C GLY A 77 -9.19 8.64 -5.11
N ARG A 78 -9.22 8.73 -6.44
CA ARG A 78 -9.74 9.89 -7.21
C ARG A 78 -11.23 9.80 -7.49
N GLU A 79 -11.83 8.61 -7.37
CA GLU A 79 -13.25 8.33 -7.58
C GLU A 79 -13.76 7.33 -6.53
N ILE A 80 -14.95 7.59 -5.95
CA ILE A 80 -15.71 6.60 -5.19
C ILE A 80 -16.51 5.77 -6.19
N PHE A 81 -16.49 4.45 -6.05
CA PHE A 81 -17.10 3.54 -7.01
C PHE A 81 -18.07 2.57 -6.35
N THR A 82 -18.93 1.95 -7.17
CA THR A 82 -19.95 1.04 -6.69
C THR A 82 -19.72 -0.36 -7.23
N MET A 83 -19.70 -1.37 -6.36
CA MET A 83 -19.71 -2.78 -6.72
C MET A 83 -20.95 -3.43 -6.12
N ASN A 84 -21.80 -4.04 -6.96
CA ASN A 84 -23.07 -4.64 -6.54
C ASN A 84 -24.00 -3.71 -5.74
N GLY A 85 -24.08 -2.43 -6.13
CA GLY A 85 -24.89 -1.43 -5.43
C GLY A 85 -24.26 -0.86 -4.14
N ILE A 86 -23.08 -1.34 -3.75
CA ILE A 86 -22.39 -0.91 -2.52
C ILE A 86 -21.25 0.04 -2.85
N GLU A 87 -21.18 1.19 -2.18
CA GLU A 87 -20.09 2.16 -2.33
C GLU A 87 -18.77 1.63 -1.74
N HIS A 88 -17.68 1.84 -2.48
CA HIS A 88 -16.32 1.44 -2.15
C HIS A 88 -15.34 2.60 -2.36
N PHE A 89 -14.32 2.67 -1.51
CA PHE A 89 -13.18 3.57 -1.65
C PHE A 89 -11.87 2.81 -1.45
N MET A 90 -10.88 3.09 -2.28
CA MET A 90 -9.56 2.47 -2.23
C MET A 90 -8.48 3.51 -2.53
N GLN A 91 -7.49 3.60 -1.64
CA GLN A 91 -6.28 4.39 -1.88
C GLN A 91 -5.08 3.78 -1.15
N ALA A 92 -3.90 3.87 -1.77
CA ALA A 92 -2.66 3.41 -1.17
C ALA A 92 -2.18 4.31 -0.04
N VAL A 93 -1.77 3.70 1.07
CA VAL A 93 -1.25 4.40 2.24
C VAL A 93 0.22 4.76 2.01
N ASP A 94 0.61 5.93 2.48
CA ASP A 94 1.99 6.38 2.55
C ASP A 94 2.50 6.20 4.00
N PHE A 95 3.52 5.36 4.17
CA PHE A 95 4.18 5.14 5.45
C PHE A 95 5.38 6.07 5.67
N GLY A 96 5.62 6.99 4.73
CA GLY A 96 6.80 7.83 4.71
C GLY A 96 8.05 7.07 4.24
N PRO A 97 9.19 7.78 4.13
CA PRO A 97 10.45 7.18 3.75
C PRO A 97 10.92 6.20 4.83
N VAL A 98 11.39 5.03 4.42
CA VAL A 98 12.14 4.14 5.31
C VAL A 98 13.43 4.88 5.69
N ALA A 99 13.54 5.31 6.94
CA ALA A 99 14.76 5.89 7.46
C ALA A 99 15.90 4.89 7.22
N ALA A 100 16.88 5.27 6.41
CA ALA A 100 18.09 4.47 6.24
C ALA A 100 18.69 4.21 7.64
N PRO A 101 19.06 2.97 7.98
CA PRO A 101 19.79 2.72 9.21
C PRO A 101 20.98 3.69 9.28
N PRO A 102 21.22 4.36 10.42
CA PRO A 102 22.35 5.27 10.54
C PRO A 102 23.60 4.48 10.14
N ALA A 103 24.29 4.95 9.10
CA ALA A 103 25.50 4.32 8.61
C ALA A 103 26.47 4.18 9.79
N SER A 104 26.66 2.96 10.28
CA SER A 104 27.64 2.67 11.30
C SER A 104 28.99 3.04 10.72
N LYS A 105 29.62 4.10 11.24
CA LYS A 105 30.99 4.49 10.85
C LYS A 105 31.86 3.23 10.94
N PRO A 106 32.64 2.87 9.90
CA PRO A 106 33.50 1.71 9.96
C PRO A 106 34.45 1.83 11.16
N PRO A 107 34.68 0.74 11.92
CA PRO A 107 35.48 0.80 13.13
C PRO A 107 36.88 1.30 12.79
N GLU A 108 37.27 2.37 13.47
CA GLU A 108 38.56 3.02 13.32
C GLU A 108 39.65 2.00 13.64
N ARG A 109 40.38 1.57 12.61
CA ARG A 109 41.40 0.53 12.68
C ARG A 109 42.59 1.08 13.47
N LYS A 110 42.60 0.90 14.79
CA LYS A 110 43.78 1.18 15.63
C LYS A 110 44.93 0.36 15.07
N LYS A 111 45.93 1.03 14.50
CA LYS A 111 47.17 0.40 14.01
C LYS A 111 47.83 -0.35 15.17
N ALA A 112 47.84 -1.67 15.11
CA ALA A 112 48.64 -2.50 16.00
C ALA A 112 50.12 -2.24 15.69
N VAL A 113 50.81 -1.53 16.57
CA VAL A 113 52.27 -1.39 16.53
C VAL A 113 52.86 -2.70 17.05
N LEU A 114 53.26 -3.59 16.15
CA LEU A 114 54.03 -4.77 16.51
C LEU A 114 55.43 -4.31 16.97
N ARG A 115 55.74 -4.51 18.24
CA ARG A 115 57.12 -4.37 18.77
C ARG A 115 57.88 -5.65 18.44
N VAL A 116 58.94 -5.52 17.65
CA VAL A 116 59.93 -6.59 17.44
C VAL A 116 60.76 -6.73 18.71
N VAL A 117 60.76 -7.91 19.32
CA VAL A 117 61.66 -8.28 20.41
C VAL A 117 62.92 -8.88 19.78
N LYS A 118 64.08 -8.39 20.21
CA LYS A 118 65.42 -8.77 19.72
C LYS A 118 66.05 -9.79 20.67
#